data_AF-A0A2A7I0Q1-F1
#
_entry.id   AF-A0A2A7I0Q1-F1
#
_cell.length_a   1.000
_cell.length_b   1.000
_cell.length_c   1.000
_cell.angle_alpha   90.00
_cell.angle_beta   90.00
_cell.angle_gamma   90.00
#
_symmetry.space_group_name_H-M   'P 1'
#
loop_
_entity.id
_entity.type
_entity.pdbx_description
1 polymer ?
#
loop_
_entity_poly.entity_id
_entity_poly.type
_entity_poly.pdbx_seq_one_letter_code
_entity_poly.pdbx_strand_id
1 'polypeptide(L)'
;MNIQSHMKINRQMAILATIRKLQFATRRHLMSVHDMGGIRNANRIMGDLKPYVSKTMQGKEYVYYLNKEGHAMFGDDGRVVSRGKLAHALLRNEAWLHLFCPDDWQIETEIRYKKNGEKKKIVPDVKFRDEEGILHAVEVDRSQKMKINEEKLKKYEEFTQVYKHKHNGKIPVIHFFTVTKYREKKLEELAAKYDVFVKVYVIEEV
;
A
#
# COMPACT_ATOMS: atom_id res chain seq x y z
N MET A 1 -7.42 31.97 -16.97
CA MET A 1 -7.12 30.54 -17.13
C MET A 1 -8.43 29.84 -17.51
N ASN A 2 -8.50 29.10 -18.63
CA ASN A 2 -9.77 28.57 -19.17
C ASN A 2 -10.17 27.25 -18.47
N ILE A 3 -11.45 26.86 -18.53
CA ILE A 3 -11.98 25.65 -17.86
C ILE A 3 -11.19 24.39 -18.25
N GLN A 4 -10.79 24.28 -19.53
CA GLN A 4 -10.00 23.16 -20.03
C GLN A 4 -8.60 23.07 -19.39
N SER A 5 -7.95 24.19 -19.15
CA SER A 5 -6.67 24.26 -18.44
C SER A 5 -6.80 23.90 -16.96
N HIS A 6 -7.89 24.32 -16.29
CA HIS A 6 -8.18 23.90 -14.92
C HIS A 6 -8.43 22.39 -14.81
N MET A 7 -9.24 21.80 -15.71
CA MET A 7 -9.47 20.35 -15.72
C MET A 7 -8.16 19.57 -15.95
N LYS A 8 -7.29 20.07 -16.83
CA LYS A 8 -5.98 19.46 -17.09
C LYS A 8 -5.09 19.50 -15.83
N ILE A 9 -5.04 20.63 -15.14
CA ILE A 9 -4.25 20.79 -13.90
C ILE A 9 -4.79 19.87 -12.80
N ASN A 10 -6.11 19.84 -12.59
CA ASN A 10 -6.74 18.99 -11.57
C ASN A 10 -6.43 17.51 -11.80
N ARG A 11 -6.49 17.07 -13.06
CA ARG A 11 -6.13 15.70 -13.44
C ARG A 11 -4.65 15.40 -13.18
N GLN A 12 -3.75 16.31 -13.54
CA GLN A 12 -2.32 16.14 -13.28
C GLN A 12 -2.03 16.03 -11.78
N MET A 13 -2.65 16.90 -10.97
CA MET A 13 -2.53 16.86 -9.51
C MET A 13 -3.07 15.55 -8.91
N ALA A 14 -4.19 15.02 -9.41
CA ALA A 14 -4.73 13.75 -8.96
C ALA A 14 -3.79 12.56 -9.25
N ILE A 15 -3.17 12.54 -10.42
CA ILE A 15 -2.18 11.52 -10.80
C ILE A 15 -0.95 11.61 -9.89
N LEU A 16 -0.41 12.83 -9.70
CA LEU A 16 0.74 13.06 -8.83
C LEU A 16 0.43 12.67 -7.37
N ALA A 17 -0.78 12.95 -6.88
CA ALA A 17 -1.23 12.56 -5.55
C ALA A 17 -1.29 11.03 -5.39
N THR A 18 -1.67 10.31 -6.45
CA THR A 18 -1.65 8.83 -6.44
C THR A 18 -0.21 8.30 -6.41
N ILE A 19 0.68 8.85 -7.24
CA ILE A 19 2.11 8.47 -7.22
C ILE A 19 2.71 8.74 -5.84
N ARG A 20 2.36 9.87 -5.21
CA ARG A 20 2.77 10.22 -3.84
C ARG A 20 2.26 9.20 -2.82
N LYS A 21 0.95 8.91 -2.83
CA LYS A 21 0.31 7.93 -1.94
C LYS A 21 0.98 6.56 -2.03
N LEU A 22 1.29 6.11 -3.24
CA LEU A 22 1.86 4.79 -3.49
C LEU A 22 3.39 4.75 -3.40
N GLN A 23 4.07 5.89 -3.31
CA GLN A 23 5.52 6.09 -3.44
C GLN A 23 6.11 5.71 -4.81
N PHE A 24 5.58 4.66 -5.43
CA PHE A 24 5.89 4.18 -6.77
C PHE A 24 4.60 3.77 -7.47
N ALA A 25 4.45 4.06 -8.75
CA ALA A 25 3.31 3.58 -9.51
C ALA A 25 3.76 3.14 -10.90
N THR A 26 3.32 1.97 -11.33
CA THR A 26 3.49 1.59 -12.74
C THR A 26 2.43 2.28 -13.60
N ARG A 27 2.62 2.28 -14.92
CA ARG A 27 1.58 2.77 -15.83
C ARG A 27 0.24 2.04 -15.60
N ARG A 28 0.27 0.72 -15.33
CA ARG A 28 -0.97 -0.05 -15.07
C ARG A 28 -1.69 0.47 -13.83
N HIS A 29 -0.98 0.68 -12.72
CA HIS A 29 -1.57 1.29 -11.53
C HIS A 29 -2.28 2.60 -11.83
N LEU A 30 -1.62 3.49 -12.58
CA LEU A 30 -2.18 4.79 -12.93
C LEU A 30 -3.38 4.68 -13.88
N MET A 31 -3.32 3.79 -14.87
CA MET A 31 -4.45 3.56 -15.79
C MET A 31 -5.64 2.88 -15.11
N SER A 32 -5.43 2.06 -14.08
CA SER A 32 -6.50 1.39 -13.33
C SER A 32 -7.33 2.35 -12.48
N VAL A 33 -6.76 3.50 -12.09
CA VAL A 33 -7.42 4.44 -11.15
C VAL A 33 -7.76 5.77 -11.83
N HIS A 34 -6.99 6.16 -12.84
CA HIS A 34 -7.23 7.38 -13.59
C HIS A 34 -7.72 7.01 -14.97
N ASP A 35 -8.75 7.69 -15.46
CA ASP A 35 -9.29 7.50 -16.81
C ASP A 35 -8.30 8.01 -17.89
N MET A 36 -7.23 7.23 -18.10
CA MET A 36 -6.14 7.50 -19.04
C MET A 36 -6.43 7.00 -20.46
N GLY A 37 -7.55 6.33 -20.69
CA GLY A 37 -7.85 5.67 -21.95
C GLY A 37 -6.78 4.64 -22.31
N GLY A 38 -6.25 4.70 -23.53
CA GLY A 38 -5.24 3.76 -24.01
C GLY A 38 -3.79 4.11 -23.63
N ILE A 39 -2.89 3.13 -23.82
CA ILE A 39 -1.45 3.23 -23.52
C ILE A 39 -0.79 4.47 -24.14
N ARG A 40 -1.15 4.83 -25.39
CA ARG A 40 -0.59 6.02 -26.06
C ARG A 40 -0.95 7.31 -25.31
N ASN A 41 -2.19 7.45 -24.87
CA ASN A 41 -2.64 8.62 -24.14
C ASN A 41 -2.03 8.65 -22.73
N ALA A 42 -1.95 7.50 -22.06
CA ALA A 42 -1.23 7.38 -20.78
C ALA A 42 0.23 7.84 -20.91
N ASN A 43 0.96 7.37 -21.94
CA ASN A 43 2.34 7.80 -22.19
C ASN A 43 2.45 9.31 -22.46
N ARG A 44 1.51 9.89 -23.22
CA ARG A 44 1.45 11.35 -23.46
C ARG A 44 1.26 12.11 -22.15
N ILE A 45 0.31 11.70 -21.31
CA ILE A 45 0.06 12.31 -19.99
C ILE A 45 1.30 12.21 -19.10
N MET A 46 1.96 11.04 -19.06
CA MET A 46 3.21 10.88 -18.31
C MET A 46 4.35 11.73 -18.87
N GLY A 47 4.35 12.02 -20.18
CA GLY A 47 5.25 12.99 -20.79
C GLY A 47 5.04 14.40 -20.26
N ASP A 48 3.78 14.84 -20.14
CA ASP A 48 3.42 16.14 -19.56
C ASP A 48 3.83 16.25 -18.07
N LEU A 49 3.85 15.13 -17.33
CA LEU A 49 4.23 15.07 -15.92
C LEU A 49 5.74 14.95 -15.67
N LYS A 50 6.57 14.81 -16.71
CA LYS A 50 8.02 14.64 -16.61
C LYS A 50 8.72 15.65 -15.67
N PRO A 51 8.32 16.93 -15.58
CA PRO A 51 8.94 17.86 -14.63
C PRO A 51 8.79 17.46 -13.16
N TYR A 52 7.78 16.67 -12.81
CA TYR A 52 7.39 16.34 -11.43
C TYR A 52 7.64 14.87 -11.06
N VAL A 53 8.04 14.04 -12.02
CA VAL A 53 8.24 12.60 -11.80
C VAL A 53 9.58 12.15 -12.35
N SER A 54 10.21 11.25 -11.61
CA SER A 54 11.26 10.39 -12.13
C SER A 54 10.68 9.04 -12.53
N LYS A 55 11.39 8.31 -13.40
CA LYS A 55 11.02 6.95 -13.77
C LYS A 55 12.20 6.00 -13.71
N THR A 56 11.92 4.74 -13.40
CA THR A 56 12.84 3.61 -13.52
C THR A 56 12.13 2.48 -14.29
N MET A 57 12.88 1.42 -14.61
CA MET A 57 12.30 0.20 -15.15
C MET A 57 12.30 -0.90 -14.08
N GLN A 58 11.21 -1.65 -14.02
CA GLN A 58 11.09 -2.92 -13.31
C GLN A 58 10.54 -3.92 -14.34
N GLY A 59 11.31 -4.97 -14.65
CA GLY A 59 10.97 -5.87 -15.75
C GLY A 59 10.78 -5.13 -17.08
N LYS A 60 9.56 -5.20 -17.63
CA LYS A 60 9.17 -4.52 -18.88
C LYS A 60 8.29 -3.27 -18.64
N GLU A 61 8.07 -2.87 -17.40
CA GLU A 61 7.22 -1.73 -17.06
C GLU A 61 8.02 -0.50 -16.61
N TYR A 62 7.53 0.69 -16.97
CA TYR A 62 7.97 1.92 -16.34
C TYR A 62 7.31 2.09 -14.97
N VAL A 63 8.14 2.39 -13.98
CA VAL A 63 7.71 2.75 -12.63
C VAL A 63 8.04 4.21 -12.38
N TYR A 64 7.03 4.97 -12.00
CA TYR A 64 7.10 6.41 -11.75
C TYR A 64 7.10 6.69 -10.25
N TYR A 65 7.85 7.70 -9.83
CA TYR A 65 7.89 8.22 -8.46
C TYR A 65 8.09 9.74 -8.49
N LEU A 66 7.67 10.45 -7.45
CA LEU A 66 7.85 11.90 -7.40
C LEU A 66 9.34 12.26 -7.32
N ASN A 67 9.75 13.29 -8.06
CA ASN A 67 11.04 13.94 -7.87
C ASN A 67 10.89 15.10 -6.86
N LYS A 68 11.95 15.89 -6.68
CA LYS A 68 11.97 17.02 -5.74
C LYS A 68 10.88 18.04 -6.08
N GLU A 69 10.70 18.35 -7.36
CA GLU A 69 9.71 19.30 -7.84
C GLU A 69 8.28 18.79 -7.62
N GLY A 70 8.04 17.50 -7.86
CA GLY A 70 6.75 16.86 -7.59
C GLY A 70 6.40 16.86 -6.11
N HIS A 71 7.38 16.67 -5.23
CA HIS A 71 7.20 16.81 -3.79
C HIS A 71 6.88 18.25 -3.36
N ALA A 72 7.63 19.22 -3.90
CA ALA A 72 7.39 20.64 -3.62
C ALA A 72 5.95 21.09 -3.95
N MET A 73 5.29 20.49 -4.95
CA MET A 73 3.87 20.76 -5.27
C MET A 73 2.89 20.43 -4.14
N PHE A 74 3.26 19.53 -3.22
CA PHE A 74 2.45 19.15 -2.06
C PHE A 74 2.93 19.80 -0.75
N GLY A 75 3.91 20.71 -0.83
CA GLY A 75 4.52 21.34 0.34
C GLY A 75 5.26 20.37 1.24
N ASP A 76 5.66 19.19 0.75
CA ASP A 76 6.47 18.25 1.51
C ASP A 76 7.97 18.40 1.20
N ASP A 77 8.80 18.16 2.21
CA ASP A 77 10.27 18.10 2.12
C ASP A 77 10.75 16.74 1.54
N GLY A 78 9.89 16.13 0.72
CA GLY A 78 9.81 14.69 0.52
C GLY A 78 11.14 14.00 0.27
N ARG A 79 11.40 12.97 1.08
CA ARG A 79 12.53 12.06 0.87
C ARG A 79 12.21 11.15 -0.31
N VAL A 80 13.02 11.24 -1.37
CA VAL A 80 12.95 10.31 -2.51
C VAL A 80 13.05 8.88 -1.99
N VAL A 81 12.05 8.06 -2.30
CA VAL A 81 11.99 6.69 -1.81
C VAL A 81 13.10 5.86 -2.45
N SER A 82 13.88 5.17 -1.63
CA SER A 82 15.03 4.37 -2.08
C SER A 82 14.60 3.25 -3.03
N ARG A 83 15.34 3.09 -4.13
CA ARG A 83 15.14 2.02 -5.11
C ARG A 83 15.27 0.62 -4.51
N GLY A 84 16.00 0.45 -3.41
CA GLY A 84 16.10 -0.84 -2.72
C GLY A 84 14.76 -1.35 -2.16
N LYS A 85 13.79 -0.45 -1.95
CA LYS A 85 12.42 -0.79 -1.53
C LYS A 85 11.43 -0.95 -2.69
N LEU A 86 11.86 -0.73 -3.95
CA LEU A 86 10.99 -0.65 -5.12
C LEU A 86 10.07 -1.86 -5.24
N ALA A 87 10.65 -3.06 -5.26
CA ALA A 87 9.88 -4.26 -5.53
C ALA A 87 8.97 -4.68 -4.35
N HIS A 88 9.34 -4.31 -3.11
CA HIS A 88 8.43 -4.43 -1.95
C HIS A 88 7.26 -3.44 -2.05
N ALA A 89 7.55 -2.20 -2.42
CA ALA A 89 6.54 -1.17 -2.60
C ALA A 89 5.58 -1.51 -3.76
N LEU A 90 6.07 -2.07 -4.86
CA LEU A 90 5.22 -2.52 -5.97
C LEU A 90 4.25 -3.61 -5.53
N LEU A 91 4.71 -4.62 -4.78
CA LEU A 91 3.81 -5.66 -4.24
C LEU A 91 2.74 -5.06 -3.32
N ARG A 92 3.12 -4.10 -2.45
CA ARG A 92 2.18 -3.33 -1.64
C ARG A 92 1.18 -2.54 -2.48
N ASN A 93 1.58 -2.03 -3.63
CA ASN A 93 0.70 -1.23 -4.48
C ASN A 93 -0.22 -2.12 -5.33
N GLU A 94 0.18 -3.36 -5.63
CA GLU A 94 -0.76 -4.40 -6.11
C GLU A 94 -1.81 -4.72 -5.06
N ALA A 95 -1.42 -4.83 -3.78
CA ALA A 95 -2.36 -5.00 -2.69
C ALA A 95 -3.37 -3.84 -2.61
N TRP A 96 -2.92 -2.60 -2.82
CA TRP A 96 -3.81 -1.44 -2.88
C TRP A 96 -4.85 -1.56 -4.00
N LEU A 97 -4.44 -1.95 -5.22
CA LEU A 97 -5.36 -2.19 -6.33
C LEU A 97 -6.33 -3.34 -6.03
N HIS A 98 -5.82 -4.45 -5.49
CA HIS A 98 -6.62 -5.63 -5.17
C HIS A 98 -7.69 -5.33 -4.11
N LEU A 99 -7.40 -4.43 -3.18
CA LEU A 99 -8.31 -3.98 -2.12
C LEU A 99 -9.19 -2.80 -2.55
N PHE A 100 -9.38 -2.59 -3.86
CA PHE A 100 -10.23 -1.56 -4.44
C PHE A 100 -9.80 -0.13 -4.07
N CYS A 101 -8.49 0.09 -4.03
CA CYS A 101 -7.88 1.41 -3.92
C CYS A 101 -8.30 2.20 -2.66
N PRO A 102 -8.17 1.67 -1.42
CA PRO A 102 -8.62 2.38 -0.23
C PRO A 102 -8.03 3.79 -0.12
N ASP A 103 -8.85 4.74 0.32
CA ASP A 103 -8.45 6.14 0.41
C ASP A 103 -7.44 6.38 1.54
N ASP A 104 -7.71 5.83 2.72
CA ASP A 104 -6.90 5.95 3.95
C ASP A 104 -5.67 5.02 3.94
N TRP A 105 -4.90 5.01 2.85
CA TRP A 105 -3.76 4.12 2.65
C TRP A 105 -2.50 4.61 3.37
N GLN A 106 -2.33 4.25 4.65
CA GLN A 106 -1.23 4.72 5.50
C GLN A 106 -0.06 3.74 5.52
N ILE A 107 0.99 4.05 4.75
CA ILE A 107 2.22 3.25 4.65
C ILE A 107 3.05 3.29 5.94
N GLU A 108 3.59 2.13 6.36
CA GLU A 108 4.53 1.95 7.48
C GLU A 108 4.12 2.69 8.77
N THR A 109 2.81 2.89 8.99
CA THR A 109 2.31 3.70 10.12
C THR A 109 1.92 2.83 11.30
N GLU A 110 2.44 3.16 12.49
CA GLU A 110 2.26 2.35 13.70
C GLU A 110 0.78 2.20 14.12
N ILE A 111 0.40 0.99 14.51
CA ILE A 111 -0.79 0.68 15.29
C ILE A 111 -0.34 0.61 16.75
N ARG A 112 -0.83 1.55 17.57
CA ARG A 112 -0.50 1.62 19.01
C ARG A 112 -1.64 1.07 19.85
N TYR A 113 -1.30 0.24 20.83
CA TYR A 113 -2.26 -0.30 21.78
C TYR A 113 -1.64 -0.46 23.17
N LYS A 114 -2.47 -0.77 24.16
CA LYS A 114 -2.02 -1.06 25.53
C LYS A 114 -2.53 -2.43 25.93
N LYS A 115 -1.69 -3.23 26.58
CA LYS A 115 -2.07 -4.48 27.24
C LYS A 115 -1.42 -4.51 28.61
N ASN A 116 -2.21 -4.79 29.66
CA ASN A 116 -1.75 -4.82 31.05
C ASN A 116 -0.96 -3.56 31.46
N GLY A 117 -1.40 -2.38 31.00
CA GLY A 117 -0.74 -1.09 31.27
C GLY A 117 0.47 -0.78 30.37
N GLU A 118 1.06 -1.77 29.70
CA GLU A 118 2.22 -1.60 28.83
C GLU A 118 1.83 -1.05 27.45
N LYS A 119 2.58 -0.04 26.95
CA LYS A 119 2.40 0.50 25.59
C LYS A 119 3.08 -0.40 24.58
N LYS A 120 2.34 -0.87 23.59
CA LYS A 120 2.84 -1.74 22.52
C LYS A 120 2.52 -1.16 21.14
N LYS A 121 3.26 -1.64 20.14
CA LYS A 121 3.10 -1.21 18.75
C LYS A 121 3.30 -2.34 17.75
N ILE A 122 2.57 -2.25 16.64
CA ILE A 122 2.76 -3.06 15.43
C ILE A 122 2.93 -2.09 14.27
N VAL A 123 3.85 -2.38 13.36
CA VAL A 123 4.03 -1.60 12.13
C VAL A 123 3.69 -2.51 10.96
N PRO A 124 2.46 -2.44 10.42
CA PRO A 124 2.15 -3.11 9.16
C PRO A 124 2.86 -2.41 8.00
N ASP A 125 2.94 -3.08 6.85
CA ASP A 125 3.35 -2.40 5.62
C ASP A 125 2.38 -1.27 5.28
N VAL A 126 1.08 -1.49 5.53
CA VAL A 126 0.02 -0.49 5.43
C VAL A 126 -1.08 -0.72 6.45
N LYS A 127 -1.72 0.35 6.92
CA LYS A 127 -3.05 0.26 7.52
C LYS A 127 -4.03 1.20 6.83
N PHE A 128 -5.31 0.84 6.87
CA PHE A 128 -6.42 1.70 6.47
C PHE A 128 -7.67 1.35 7.28
N ARG A 129 -8.73 2.14 7.15
CA ARG A 129 -10.05 1.82 7.67
C ARG A 129 -11.07 1.71 6.56
N ASP A 130 -11.98 0.75 6.69
CA ASP A 130 -13.14 0.65 5.81
C ASP A 130 -14.24 1.65 6.23
N GLU A 131 -15.35 1.63 5.49
CA GLU A 131 -16.52 2.48 5.73
C GLU A 131 -17.15 2.24 7.11
N GLU A 132 -16.99 1.04 7.68
CA GLU A 132 -17.46 0.71 9.03
C GLU A 132 -16.47 1.09 10.14
N GLY A 133 -15.34 1.70 9.77
CA GLY A 133 -14.26 2.08 10.67
C GLY A 133 -13.39 0.92 11.15
N ILE A 134 -13.58 -0.29 10.61
CA ILE A 134 -12.80 -1.48 10.95
C ILE A 134 -11.37 -1.27 10.47
N LEU A 135 -10.41 -1.65 11.32
CA LEU A 135 -9.00 -1.53 10.98
C LEU A 135 -8.60 -2.69 10.06
N HIS A 136 -8.04 -2.34 8.91
CA HIS A 136 -7.35 -3.27 8.03
C HIS A 136 -5.85 -3.04 8.13
N ALA A 137 -5.10 -4.11 8.33
CA ALA A 137 -3.64 -4.11 8.24
C ALA A 137 -3.23 -4.96 7.03
N VAL A 138 -2.31 -4.47 6.23
CA VAL A 138 -1.77 -5.18 5.06
C VAL A 138 -0.30 -5.48 5.31
N GLU A 139 0.06 -6.71 5.04
CA GLU A 139 1.43 -7.24 5.08
C GLU A 139 1.76 -7.78 3.71
N VAL A 140 2.91 -7.39 3.17
CA VAL A 140 3.40 -7.91 1.89
C VAL A 140 4.71 -8.67 2.11
N ASP A 141 4.75 -9.90 1.63
CA ASP A 141 5.84 -10.80 1.94
C ASP A 141 6.24 -11.64 0.74
N ARG A 142 7.45 -11.33 0.24
CA ARG A 142 8.07 -11.96 -0.92
C ARG A 142 9.05 -13.06 -0.51
N SER A 143 9.92 -12.74 0.44
CA SER A 143 11.12 -13.53 0.72
C SER A 143 11.50 -13.59 2.20
N GLN A 144 10.71 -13.00 3.11
CA GLN A 144 11.10 -12.99 4.52
C GLN A 144 11.13 -14.41 5.09
N LYS A 145 11.93 -14.64 6.14
CA LYS A 145 11.89 -15.92 6.87
C LYS A 145 10.52 -16.04 7.56
N MET A 146 9.88 -17.21 7.46
CA MET A 146 8.54 -17.43 8.03
C MET A 146 8.46 -17.14 9.54
N LYS A 147 9.57 -17.31 10.27
CA LYS A 147 9.68 -16.93 11.69
C LYS A 147 9.33 -15.44 11.95
N ILE A 148 9.68 -14.54 11.03
CA ILE A 148 9.36 -13.11 11.14
C ILE A 148 7.84 -12.90 11.04
N ASN A 149 7.18 -13.59 10.11
CA ASN A 149 5.72 -13.54 9.97
C ASN A 149 5.02 -14.13 11.19
N GLU A 150 5.53 -15.24 11.72
CA GLU A 150 5.03 -15.85 12.95
C GLU A 150 5.12 -14.88 14.15
N GLU A 151 6.25 -14.20 14.34
CA GLU A 151 6.40 -13.18 15.37
C GLU A 151 5.43 -12.00 15.17
N LYS A 152 5.11 -11.65 13.92
CA LYS A 152 4.13 -10.60 13.61
C LYS A 152 2.70 -11.05 13.91
N LEU A 153 2.34 -12.29 13.57
CA LEU A 153 1.03 -12.86 13.88
C LEU A 153 0.78 -13.00 15.39
N LYS A 154 1.80 -13.36 16.19
CA LYS A 154 1.70 -13.32 17.66
C LYS A 154 1.33 -11.93 18.19
N LYS A 155 1.88 -10.87 17.59
CA LYS A 155 1.52 -9.50 17.97
C LYS A 155 0.09 -9.17 17.53
N TYR A 156 -0.35 -9.67 16.37
CA TYR A 156 -1.72 -9.49 15.90
C TYR A 156 -2.75 -10.25 16.73
N GLU A 157 -2.46 -11.45 17.20
CA GLU A 157 -3.30 -12.18 18.17
C GLU A 157 -3.55 -11.31 19.39
N GLU A 158 -2.48 -10.83 20.00
CA GLU A 158 -2.56 -9.96 21.17
C GLU A 158 -3.37 -8.69 20.90
N PHE A 159 -3.09 -8.03 19.77
CA PHE A 159 -3.79 -6.81 19.38
C PHE A 159 -5.27 -7.07 19.09
N THR A 160 -5.62 -8.20 18.47
CA THR A 160 -7.00 -8.58 18.13
C THR A 160 -7.85 -8.65 19.38
N GLN A 161 -7.34 -9.23 20.47
CA GLN A 161 -8.08 -9.27 21.74
C GLN A 161 -8.33 -7.87 22.29
N VAL A 162 -7.31 -7.01 22.30
CA VAL A 162 -7.45 -5.60 22.75
C VAL A 162 -8.42 -4.84 21.85
N TYR A 163 -8.39 -5.07 20.54
CA TYR A 163 -9.25 -4.43 19.56
C TYR A 163 -10.72 -4.86 19.76
N LYS A 164 -10.99 -6.16 19.90
CA LYS A 164 -12.33 -6.71 20.17
C LYS A 164 -12.96 -6.04 21.40
N HIS A 165 -12.22 -5.93 22.50
CA HIS A 165 -12.72 -5.27 23.72
C HIS A 165 -13.05 -3.79 23.51
N LYS A 166 -12.25 -3.07 22.73
CA LYS A 166 -12.43 -1.62 22.50
C LYS A 166 -13.49 -1.30 21.45
N HIS A 167 -13.72 -2.21 20.51
CA HIS A 167 -14.56 -1.98 19.34
C HIS A 167 -15.80 -2.89 19.34
N ASN A 168 -16.35 -3.15 20.53
CA ASN A 168 -17.65 -3.82 20.70
C ASN A 168 -17.73 -5.19 19.99
N GLY A 169 -16.65 -5.97 20.07
CA GLY A 169 -16.53 -7.29 19.45
C GLY A 169 -16.08 -7.30 17.99
N LYS A 170 -15.97 -6.13 17.32
CA LYS A 170 -15.41 -6.05 15.97
C LYS A 170 -13.96 -6.57 15.95
N ILE A 171 -13.55 -7.16 14.83
CA ILE A 171 -12.21 -7.72 14.65
C ILE A 171 -11.45 -6.93 13.59
N PRO A 172 -10.14 -6.68 13.77
CA PRO A 172 -9.32 -6.14 12.70
C PRO A 172 -9.14 -7.21 11.63
N VAL A 173 -9.02 -6.79 10.38
CA VAL A 173 -8.77 -7.70 9.25
C VAL A 173 -7.31 -7.58 8.85
N ILE A 174 -6.59 -8.70 8.87
CA ILE A 174 -5.19 -8.75 8.45
C ILE A 174 -5.15 -9.33 7.05
N HIS A 175 -4.62 -8.59 6.08
CA HIS A 175 -4.41 -9.05 4.72
C HIS A 175 -2.93 -9.39 4.53
N PHE A 176 -2.63 -10.60 4.09
CA PHE A 176 -1.29 -10.97 3.66
C PHE A 176 -1.25 -11.12 2.14
N PHE A 177 -0.34 -10.42 1.49
CA PHE A 177 -0.04 -10.60 0.07
C PHE A 177 1.31 -11.28 -0.07
N THR A 178 1.34 -12.39 -0.80
CA THR A 178 2.54 -13.16 -1.06
C THR A 178 2.62 -13.61 -2.51
N VAL A 179 3.71 -14.27 -2.88
CA VAL A 179 4.05 -14.58 -4.28
C VAL A 179 4.07 -16.08 -4.57
N THR A 180 3.84 -16.94 -3.56
CA THR A 180 3.78 -18.39 -3.76
C THR A 180 2.66 -19.04 -2.94
N LYS A 181 2.09 -20.11 -3.49
CA LYS A 181 1.11 -20.97 -2.81
C LYS A 181 1.65 -21.66 -1.55
N TYR A 182 2.96 -21.96 -1.52
CA TYR A 182 3.59 -22.50 -0.32
C TYR A 182 3.53 -21.52 0.85
N ARG A 183 3.81 -20.24 0.60
CA ARG A 183 3.75 -19.20 1.64
C ARG A 183 2.32 -18.92 2.08
N GLU A 184 1.37 -18.93 1.15
CA GLU A 184 -0.07 -18.81 1.46
C GLU A 184 -0.49 -19.83 2.52
N LYS A 185 -0.27 -21.12 2.23
CA LYS A 185 -0.60 -22.21 3.16
C LYS A 185 0.07 -22.04 4.52
N LYS A 186 1.35 -21.64 4.55
CA LYS A 186 2.08 -21.44 5.81
C LYS A 186 1.54 -20.27 6.63
N LEU A 187 1.11 -19.18 5.98
CA LEU A 187 0.51 -18.04 6.64
C LEU A 187 -0.87 -18.38 7.20
N GLU A 188 -1.67 -19.14 6.47
CA GLU A 188 -2.98 -19.64 6.93
C GLU A 188 -2.83 -20.59 8.14
N GLU A 189 -1.88 -21.53 8.09
CA GLU A 189 -1.55 -22.42 9.21
C GLU A 189 -1.17 -21.61 10.47
N LEU A 190 -0.35 -20.56 10.31
CA LEU A 190 0.02 -19.68 11.42
C LEU A 190 -1.15 -18.84 11.92
N ALA A 191 -1.99 -18.32 11.01
CA ALA A 191 -3.18 -17.54 11.38
C ALA A 191 -4.14 -18.37 12.23
N ALA A 192 -4.39 -19.62 11.84
CA ALA A 192 -5.19 -20.57 12.60
C ALA A 192 -4.56 -20.90 13.96
N LYS A 193 -3.23 -21.09 14.01
CA LYS A 193 -2.49 -21.35 15.26
C LYS A 193 -2.63 -20.23 16.29
N TYR A 194 -2.72 -18.97 15.84
CA TYR A 194 -2.77 -17.78 16.71
C TYR A 194 -4.16 -17.11 16.77
N ASP A 195 -5.22 -17.77 16.29
CA ASP A 195 -6.60 -17.24 16.26
C ASP A 195 -6.69 -15.80 15.69
N VAL A 196 -5.96 -15.55 14.60
CA VAL A 196 -5.97 -14.24 13.90
C VAL A 196 -6.81 -14.35 12.64
N PHE A 197 -7.76 -13.43 12.46
CA PHE A 197 -8.50 -13.34 11.22
C PHE A 197 -7.62 -12.76 10.10
N VAL A 198 -7.16 -13.66 9.23
CA VAL A 198 -6.27 -13.34 8.12
C VAL A 198 -6.93 -13.71 6.79
N LYS A 199 -6.79 -12.83 5.79
CA LYS A 199 -7.03 -13.14 4.38
C LYS A 199 -5.70 -13.18 3.66
N VAL A 200 -5.34 -14.30 3.04
CA VAL A 200 -4.08 -14.45 2.32
C VAL A 200 -4.35 -14.46 0.82
N TYR A 201 -3.51 -13.73 0.07
CA TYR A 201 -3.62 -13.59 -1.37
C TYR A 201 -2.27 -13.90 -2.01
N VAL A 202 -2.31 -14.71 -3.07
CA VAL A 202 -1.15 -14.91 -3.94
C VAL A 202 -1.30 -14.01 -5.16
N ILE A 203 -0.33 -13.13 -5.37
CA ILE A 203 -0.29 -12.22 -6.50
C ILE A 203 1.01 -12.41 -7.29
N GLU A 204 0.91 -12.24 -8.60
CA GLU A 204 2.07 -12.27 -9.49
C GLU A 204 2.89 -11.00 -9.32
N GLU A 205 4.22 -11.13 -9.32
CA GLU A 205 5.09 -9.96 -9.30
C GLU A 205 5.07 -9.24 -10.65
N VAL A 206 5.18 -7.90 -10.58
CA VAL A 206 5.29 -7.01 -11.75
C VAL A 206 6.75 -6.83 -12.19
#